data_AF-A0A1D6G767-F1
#
_entry.id   AF-A0A1D6G767-F1
#
_cell.length_a   1.000
_cell.length_b   1.000
_cell.length_c   1.000
_cell.angle_alpha   90.00
_cell.angle_beta   90.00
_cell.angle_gamma   90.00
#
_symmetry.space_group_name_H-M   'P 1'
#
loop_
_entity.id
_entity.type
_entity.pdbx_description
1 polymer ?
#
loop_
_entity_poly.entity_id
_entity_poly.type
_entity_poly.pdbx_seq_one_letter_code
_entity_poly.pdbx_strand_id
1 'polypeptide(L)'
;MNLSKPQSTVMGLEFLRLEDAKVKLQDVTWPPITKSWLMLLLLMFIEENSRYLDPIYFGDYPESMRQRLGSDLPTFSEKDKKFIKNKIDFIGLNHYTSRLIAHHQNPDDVYFYKVQQMERVEKWSSGESIGERAASEWLVIVPWGLHKLLNYIVKKYNNPVIYVTENGMDDEDDQSATIDQVLNDTKRVGYFKGYLNSVAQAIKDGADVRGYFAWSFLDNFEWAMGYTKRFGIVYVDYKDGLSRHPKASALWFSRLLKGEAAENSYS
;
A
#
# COMPACT_ATOMS: atom_id res chain seq x y z
N MET A 1 2.79 38.83 -21.99
CA MET A 1 3.32 38.27 -20.72
C MET A 1 2.17 37.66 -19.94
N ASN A 2 2.44 36.48 -19.36
CA ASN A 2 1.72 35.80 -18.30
C ASN A 2 0.42 35.05 -18.63
N LEU A 3 0.21 33.82 -18.18
CA LEU A 3 1.02 32.78 -17.54
C LEU A 3 0.17 31.52 -17.74
N SER A 4 0.58 30.57 -18.57
CA SER A 4 -0.10 29.28 -18.62
C SER A 4 0.22 28.56 -17.32
N LYS A 5 -0.76 28.43 -16.43
CA LYS A 5 -0.61 27.63 -15.20
C LYS A 5 -0.14 26.23 -15.58
N PRO A 6 0.90 25.67 -14.93
CA PRO A 6 1.23 24.27 -15.10
C PRO A 6 0.04 23.44 -14.63
N GLN A 7 -0.51 22.60 -15.50
CA GLN A 7 -1.42 21.54 -15.10
C GLN A 7 -0.57 20.48 -14.40
N SER A 8 -0.66 20.42 -13.07
CA SER A 8 -0.06 19.33 -12.29
C SER A 8 -0.67 18.02 -12.74
N THR A 9 0.15 17.07 -13.18
CA THR A 9 -0.32 15.73 -13.56
C THR A 9 -0.13 14.82 -12.35
N VAL A 10 -1.25 14.54 -11.67
CA VAL A 10 -1.31 13.61 -10.54
C VAL A 10 -1.58 12.22 -11.10
N MET A 11 -0.69 11.26 -10.86
CA MET A 11 -1.03 9.84 -10.97
C MET A 11 -1.32 9.32 -9.57
N GLY A 12 -2.61 9.21 -9.23
CA GLY A 12 -3.06 8.43 -8.09
C GLY A 12 -2.96 6.96 -8.47
N LEU A 13 -2.15 6.18 -7.75
CA LEU A 13 -2.09 4.74 -7.92
C LEU A 13 -3.14 4.09 -7.03
N GLU A 14 -4.37 4.02 -7.56
CA GLU A 14 -5.48 3.24 -7.01
C GLU A 14 -5.57 1.94 -7.83
N PHE A 15 -5.50 0.76 -7.20
CA PHE A 15 -5.37 -0.50 -7.93
C PHE A 15 -6.59 -1.42 -7.74
N LEU A 16 -7.45 -1.43 -8.77
CA LEU A 16 -8.39 -2.49 -9.07
C LEU A 16 -7.74 -3.51 -10.02
N ARG A 17 -8.09 -4.79 -9.83
CA ARG A 17 -7.59 -5.95 -10.59
C ARG A 17 -7.94 -5.85 -12.07
N LEU A 18 -7.02 -6.25 -12.93
CA LEU A 18 -7.31 -6.66 -14.32
C LEU A 18 -6.74 -8.07 -14.52
N GLU A 19 -7.64 -9.01 -14.83
CA GLU A 19 -7.36 -10.42 -15.12
C GLU A 19 -7.31 -10.66 -16.65
N ASP A 20 -6.73 -11.82 -17.01
CA ASP A 20 -6.73 -12.49 -18.32
C ASP A 20 -5.58 -12.24 -19.32
N ALA A 21 -4.55 -13.08 -19.20
CA ALA A 21 -3.79 -13.66 -20.32
C ALA A 21 -3.41 -15.13 -19.94
N LYS A 22 -2.87 -15.97 -20.84
CA LYS A 22 -2.48 -17.37 -20.52
C LYS A 22 -1.17 -17.70 -21.25
N VAL A 23 -0.10 -18.04 -20.50
CA VAL A 23 1.22 -18.43 -21.05
C VAL A 23 1.78 -19.65 -20.31
N LYS A 24 2.50 -20.52 -21.03
CA LYS A 24 3.28 -21.64 -20.49
C LYS A 24 4.72 -21.20 -20.19
N LEU A 25 5.25 -21.52 -19.00
CA LEU A 25 6.57 -21.11 -18.53
C LEU A 25 7.59 -22.28 -18.57
N GLN A 26 8.87 -21.94 -18.74
CA GLN A 26 10.04 -22.84 -18.61
C GLN A 26 10.73 -22.63 -17.25
N ASP A 27 11.44 -23.67 -16.78
CA ASP A 27 11.93 -23.82 -15.42
C ASP A 27 13.17 -22.98 -15.07
N VAL A 28 13.13 -22.30 -13.92
CA VAL A 28 14.29 -21.69 -13.24
C VAL A 28 14.33 -22.22 -11.80
N THR A 29 15.51 -22.61 -11.31
CA THR A 29 15.71 -23.16 -9.97
C THR A 29 16.16 -22.09 -8.95
N TRP A 30 15.59 -22.11 -7.74
CA TRP A 30 15.87 -21.14 -6.67
C TRP A 30 16.11 -21.81 -5.30
N PRO A 31 16.97 -21.24 -4.42
CA PRO A 31 17.28 -21.78 -3.09
C PRO A 31 16.22 -21.44 -2.01
N PRO A 32 16.22 -22.14 -0.85
CA PRO A 32 15.21 -22.00 0.22
C PRO A 32 15.31 -20.70 1.06
N ILE A 33 14.16 -20.24 1.57
CA ILE A 33 14.00 -18.98 2.32
C ILE A 33 14.52 -19.12 3.75
N THR A 34 15.61 -18.41 4.08
CA THR A 34 16.14 -18.31 5.44
C THR A 34 16.21 -16.85 5.88
N LYS A 35 16.23 -16.59 7.20
CA LYS A 35 16.33 -15.23 7.80
C LYS A 35 17.56 -14.42 7.30
N SER A 36 18.54 -15.08 6.68
CA SER A 36 19.79 -14.51 6.15
C SER A 36 19.70 -14.08 4.67
N TRP A 37 18.63 -14.45 3.96
CA TRP A 37 18.46 -14.12 2.53
C TRP A 37 17.21 -13.27 2.31
N LEU A 38 17.38 -11.95 2.47
CA LEU A 38 16.33 -10.93 2.35
C LEU A 38 15.92 -10.63 0.89
N MET A 39 16.06 -11.60 -0.02
CA MET A 39 15.89 -11.38 -1.47
C MET A 39 14.50 -11.77 -2.02
N LEU A 40 13.63 -12.39 -1.20
CA LEU A 40 12.29 -12.80 -1.62
C LEU A 40 11.16 -11.87 -1.16
N LEU A 41 11.44 -10.95 -0.22
CA LEU A 41 10.50 -9.89 0.18
C LEU A 41 10.33 -8.80 -0.89
N LEU A 42 11.23 -8.73 -1.87
CA LEU A 42 11.28 -7.65 -2.86
C LEU A 42 10.58 -7.98 -4.19
N LEU A 43 10.28 -9.25 -4.51
CA LEU A 43 9.86 -9.63 -5.86
C LEU A 43 8.41 -9.23 -6.20
N MET A 44 7.45 -9.42 -5.29
CA MET A 44 6.08 -8.89 -5.48
C MET A 44 6.07 -7.38 -5.69
N PHE A 45 6.89 -6.69 -4.91
CA PHE A 45 6.95 -5.24 -4.94
C PHE A 45 7.63 -4.70 -6.21
N ILE A 46 8.66 -5.42 -6.70
CA ILE A 46 9.31 -5.14 -7.98
C ILE A 46 8.33 -5.30 -9.14
N GLU A 47 7.41 -6.26 -9.15
CA GLU A 47 6.56 -6.43 -10.34
C GLU A 47 5.23 -5.67 -10.28
N GLU A 48 4.56 -5.57 -9.13
CA GLU A 48 3.24 -4.90 -9.05
C GLU A 48 3.29 -3.38 -9.27
N ASN A 49 4.30 -2.71 -8.71
CA ASN A 49 4.44 -1.25 -8.79
C ASN A 49 5.31 -0.84 -9.97
N SER A 50 6.38 -1.59 -10.25
CA SER A 50 7.26 -1.25 -11.36
C SER A 50 6.63 -1.49 -12.73
N ARG A 51 5.56 -2.31 -12.86
CA ARG A 51 4.81 -2.41 -14.13
C ARG A 51 4.24 -1.06 -14.60
N TYR A 52 4.03 -0.12 -13.67
CA TYR A 52 3.55 1.23 -13.97
C TYR A 52 4.66 2.26 -13.93
N LEU A 53 5.55 2.18 -12.93
CA LEU A 53 6.62 3.16 -12.76
C LEU A 53 7.77 2.97 -13.76
N ASP A 54 8.16 1.74 -14.10
CA ASP A 54 9.27 1.52 -15.05
C ASP A 54 8.97 2.10 -16.44
N PRO A 55 7.75 1.97 -17.01
CA PRO A 55 7.41 2.67 -18.25
C PRO A 55 7.58 4.19 -18.18
N ILE A 56 7.32 4.80 -17.01
CA ILE A 56 7.42 6.26 -16.81
C ILE A 56 8.86 6.72 -16.68
N TYR A 57 9.67 5.99 -15.91
CA TYR A 57 11.05 6.38 -15.62
C TYR A 57 12.06 5.87 -16.65
N PHE A 58 11.84 4.66 -17.17
CA PHE A 58 12.78 3.94 -18.04
C PHE A 58 12.25 3.72 -19.46
N GLY A 59 10.94 3.89 -19.69
CA GLY A 59 10.35 3.80 -21.04
C GLY A 59 9.97 2.39 -21.48
N ASP A 60 10.02 1.41 -20.59
CA ASP A 60 9.50 0.07 -20.82
C ASP A 60 9.08 -0.62 -19.52
N TYR A 61 8.36 -1.74 -19.63
CA TYR A 61 8.04 -2.61 -18.50
C TYR A 61 9.32 -3.22 -17.88
N PRO A 62 9.24 -3.71 -16.63
CA PRO A 62 10.34 -4.45 -16.02
C PRO A 62 10.80 -5.62 -16.90
N GLU A 63 12.13 -5.81 -16.98
CA GLU A 63 12.74 -6.88 -17.77
C GLU A 63 12.21 -8.27 -17.38
N SER A 64 11.97 -8.52 -16.10
CA SER A 64 11.40 -9.79 -15.63
C SER A 64 9.99 -10.04 -16.17
N MET A 65 9.17 -9.00 -16.32
CA MET A 65 7.84 -9.11 -16.93
C MET A 65 7.95 -9.40 -18.43
N ARG A 66 8.88 -8.72 -19.13
CA ARG A 66 9.16 -8.98 -20.56
C ARG A 66 9.56 -10.44 -20.79
N GLN A 67 10.44 -10.98 -19.96
CA GLN A 67 10.89 -12.37 -20.04
C GLN A 67 9.79 -13.40 -19.76
N ARG A 68 8.91 -13.13 -18.79
CA ARG A 68 7.83 -14.06 -18.40
C ARG A 68 6.61 -14.01 -19.32
N LEU A 69 6.20 -12.82 -19.74
CA LEU A 69 4.95 -12.61 -20.49
C LEU A 69 5.17 -12.61 -22.01
N GLY A 70 6.37 -12.29 -22.49
CA GLY A 70 6.69 -12.28 -23.91
C GLY A 70 5.70 -11.45 -24.73
N SER A 71 5.03 -12.10 -25.69
CA SER A 71 4.06 -11.48 -26.61
C SER A 71 2.77 -11.01 -25.94
N ASP A 72 2.44 -11.52 -24.75
CA ASP A 72 1.22 -11.14 -24.03
C ASP A 72 1.35 -9.78 -23.36
N LEU A 73 2.58 -9.25 -23.25
CA LEU A 73 2.87 -7.92 -22.73
C LEU A 73 2.99 -6.91 -23.88
N PRO A 74 2.11 -5.89 -23.96
CA PRO A 74 2.16 -4.88 -25.01
C PRO A 74 3.53 -4.19 -25.12
N THR A 75 3.89 -3.73 -26.32
CA THR A 75 5.12 -2.97 -26.56
C THR A 75 4.81 -1.49 -26.74
N PHE A 76 5.56 -0.63 -26.06
CA PHE A 76 5.42 0.82 -26.23
C PHE A 76 6.05 1.23 -27.56
N SER A 77 5.30 1.98 -28.38
CA SER A 77 5.88 2.61 -29.56
C SER A 77 6.84 3.73 -29.16
N GLU A 78 7.74 4.15 -30.03
CA GLU A 78 8.63 5.31 -29.76
C GLU A 78 7.85 6.59 -29.45
N LYS A 79 6.64 6.73 -30.02
CA LYS A 79 5.72 7.81 -29.70
C LYS A 79 5.22 7.74 -28.26
N ASP A 80 4.85 6.53 -27.79
CA ASP A 80 4.36 6.32 -26.42
C ASP A 80 5.48 6.56 -25.40
N LYS A 81 6.68 6.02 -25.65
CA LYS A 81 7.85 6.23 -24.79
C LYS A 81 8.15 7.71 -24.63
N LYS A 82 8.17 8.47 -25.73
CA LYS A 82 8.37 9.93 -25.69
C LYS A 82 7.24 10.65 -24.98
N PHE A 83 6.01 10.12 -25.06
CA PHE A 83 4.86 10.70 -24.42
C PHE A 83 4.85 10.49 -22.89
N ILE A 84 5.28 9.34 -22.38
CA ILE A 84 5.16 8.96 -20.97
C ILE A 84 6.40 9.37 -20.15
N LYS A 85 7.59 9.36 -20.77
CA LYS A 85 8.87 9.54 -20.08
C LYS A 85 8.92 10.81 -19.22
N ASN A 86 9.11 10.63 -17.91
CA ASN A 86 9.31 11.67 -16.89
C ASN A 86 8.21 12.75 -16.85
N LYS A 87 6.95 12.38 -17.11
CA LYS A 87 5.81 13.33 -17.09
C LYS A 87 5.05 13.42 -15.76
N ILE A 88 5.60 12.85 -14.68
CA ILE A 88 4.96 12.92 -13.37
C ILE A 88 5.70 13.90 -12.46
N ASP A 89 4.93 14.69 -11.72
CA ASP A 89 5.46 15.66 -10.77
C ASP A 89 5.77 15.00 -9.41
N PHE A 90 5.07 13.92 -9.07
CA PHE A 90 5.25 13.15 -7.84
C PHE A 90 4.65 11.73 -7.98
N ILE A 91 4.97 10.86 -7.03
CA ILE A 91 4.34 9.54 -6.86
C ILE A 91 3.30 9.62 -5.74
N GLY A 92 2.04 9.33 -6.08
CA GLY A 92 1.00 9.03 -5.09
C GLY A 92 1.08 7.57 -4.68
N LEU A 93 1.25 7.31 -3.39
CA LEU A 93 1.42 5.97 -2.83
C LEU A 93 0.27 5.60 -1.90
N ASN A 94 -0.53 4.62 -2.31
CA ASN A 94 -1.47 3.93 -1.45
C ASN A 94 -0.79 2.70 -0.85
N HIS A 95 -0.69 2.63 0.47
CA HIS A 95 -0.05 1.50 1.16
C HIS A 95 -0.82 1.12 2.41
N TYR A 96 -1.10 -0.16 2.60
CA TYR A 96 -1.86 -0.66 3.74
C TYR A 96 -1.14 -1.75 4.53
N THR A 97 -0.32 -2.56 3.86
CA THR A 97 0.14 -3.84 4.39
C THR A 97 1.36 -4.36 3.62
N SER A 98 2.01 -5.40 4.15
CA SER A 98 3.08 -6.13 3.47
C SER A 98 2.87 -7.64 3.59
N ARG A 99 3.49 -8.41 2.70
CA ARG A 99 3.36 -9.86 2.61
C ARG A 99 4.71 -10.55 2.55
N LEU A 100 4.73 -11.80 3.03
CA LEU A 100 5.81 -12.73 2.76
C LEU A 100 5.51 -13.47 1.47
N ILE A 101 6.54 -13.65 0.67
CA ILE A 101 6.44 -14.29 -0.63
C ILE A 101 7.48 -15.38 -0.74
N ALA A 102 7.03 -16.52 -1.23
CA ALA A 102 7.86 -17.67 -1.54
C ALA A 102 7.78 -18.01 -3.02
N HIS A 103 8.83 -18.63 -3.53
CA HIS A 103 8.81 -19.19 -4.87
C HIS A 103 7.91 -20.43 -4.87
N HIS A 104 7.01 -20.53 -5.85
CA HIS A 104 6.12 -21.66 -6.03
C HIS A 104 5.85 -21.86 -7.53
N GLN A 105 6.25 -22.99 -8.11
CA GLN A 105 6.21 -23.19 -9.56
C GLN A 105 4.79 -23.20 -10.15
N ASN A 106 3.81 -23.78 -9.44
CA ASN A 106 2.43 -23.94 -9.93
C ASN A 106 1.40 -23.58 -8.86
N PRO A 107 1.33 -22.31 -8.42
CA PRO A 107 0.46 -21.93 -7.30
C PRO A 107 -1.00 -22.04 -7.72
N ASP A 108 -1.86 -22.61 -6.87
CA ASP A 108 -3.31 -22.63 -7.06
C ASP A 108 -3.95 -21.28 -6.67
N ASP A 109 -3.41 -20.19 -7.23
CA ASP A 109 -3.83 -18.82 -6.95
C ASP A 109 -4.20 -18.08 -8.26
N VAL A 110 -4.49 -16.77 -8.16
CA VAL A 110 -4.79 -15.91 -9.30
C VAL A 110 -3.66 -15.90 -10.33
N TYR A 111 -4.01 -15.65 -11.59
CA TYR A 111 -3.09 -15.73 -12.72
C TYR A 111 -1.79 -14.94 -12.52
N PHE A 112 -1.86 -13.79 -11.86
CA PHE A 112 -0.70 -12.97 -11.49
C PHE A 112 0.39 -13.77 -10.75
N TYR A 113 0.02 -14.50 -9.69
CA TYR A 113 0.95 -15.29 -8.89
C TYR A 113 1.47 -16.52 -9.65
N LYS A 114 0.62 -17.11 -10.49
CA LYS A 114 1.01 -18.21 -11.39
C LYS A 114 2.11 -17.81 -12.36
N VAL A 115 1.94 -16.69 -13.06
CA VAL A 115 2.95 -16.19 -14.02
C VAL A 115 4.28 -15.90 -13.33
N GLN A 116 4.22 -15.39 -12.10
CA GLN A 116 5.44 -15.03 -11.37
C GLN A 116 6.05 -16.21 -10.59
N GLN A 117 5.41 -17.38 -10.64
CA GLN A 117 5.82 -18.58 -9.89
C GLN A 117 6.07 -18.25 -8.42
N MET A 118 5.06 -17.67 -7.78
CA MET A 118 5.13 -17.29 -6.39
C MET A 118 3.86 -17.62 -5.62
N GLU A 119 3.97 -17.71 -4.32
CA GLU A 119 2.83 -17.83 -3.41
C GLU A 119 2.95 -16.84 -2.24
N ARG A 120 1.79 -16.48 -1.69
CA ARG A 120 1.69 -15.72 -0.45
C ARG A 120 1.87 -16.65 0.73
N VAL A 121 2.79 -16.31 1.62
CA VAL A 121 2.99 -17.02 2.87
C VAL A 121 2.51 -16.15 4.03
N GLU A 122 1.73 -16.73 4.93
CA GLU A 122 1.19 -16.00 6.08
C GLU A 122 2.20 -15.86 7.23
N LYS A 123 3.15 -16.80 7.31
CA LYS A 123 4.08 -16.95 8.43
C LYS A 123 5.53 -17.00 7.95
N TRP A 124 6.42 -16.51 8.79
CA TRP A 124 7.85 -16.76 8.65
C TRP A 124 8.14 -18.26 8.72
N SER A 125 9.31 -18.69 8.26
CA SER A 125 9.76 -20.07 8.44
C SER A 125 9.90 -20.48 9.92
N SER A 126 9.96 -19.52 10.85
CA SER A 126 9.86 -19.74 12.30
C SER A 126 8.44 -19.98 12.82
N GLY A 127 7.40 -19.85 11.98
CA GLY A 127 5.99 -20.04 12.35
C GLY A 127 5.28 -18.77 12.87
N GLU A 128 6.00 -17.67 13.03
CA GLU A 128 5.45 -16.38 13.48
C GLU A 128 4.73 -15.65 12.33
N SER A 129 3.63 -14.94 12.62
CA SER A 129 2.99 -14.05 11.63
C SER A 129 3.89 -12.84 11.33
N ILE A 130 3.76 -12.27 10.13
CA ILE A 130 4.45 -11.01 9.77
C ILE A 130 3.95 -9.80 10.60
N GLY A 131 2.71 -9.85 11.06
CA GLY A 131 2.09 -8.80 11.87
C GLY A 131 0.69 -9.20 12.38
N GLU A 132 0.09 -8.31 13.16
CA GLU A 132 -1.31 -8.42 13.58
C GLU A 132 -2.24 -8.14 12.40
N ARG A 133 -3.38 -8.83 12.31
CA ARG A 133 -4.40 -8.61 11.28
C ARG A 133 -5.45 -7.59 11.77
N ALA A 134 -5.92 -6.72 10.89
CA ALA A 134 -7.08 -5.87 11.11
C ALA A 134 -8.38 -6.63 10.80
N ALA A 135 -9.51 -5.92 10.58
CA ALA A 135 -10.78 -6.57 10.28
C ALA A 135 -10.82 -7.22 8.88
N SER A 136 -10.18 -6.59 7.89
CA SER A 136 -10.05 -7.19 6.56
C SER A 136 -9.04 -8.33 6.57
N GLU A 137 -9.40 -9.48 5.97
CA GLU A 137 -8.52 -10.66 5.89
C GLU A 137 -7.18 -10.36 5.20
N TRP A 138 -7.21 -9.44 4.25
CA TRP A 138 -6.02 -8.98 3.53
C TRP A 138 -5.23 -7.90 4.29
N LEU A 139 -5.69 -7.33 5.38
CA LEU A 139 -4.99 -6.20 6.01
C LEU A 139 -4.17 -6.66 7.21
N VAL A 140 -2.86 -6.79 7.02
CA VAL A 140 -1.89 -7.08 8.09
C VAL A 140 -1.09 -5.81 8.42
N ILE A 141 -0.94 -5.51 9.70
CA ILE A 141 -0.31 -4.29 10.22
C ILE A 141 1.21 -4.49 10.22
N VAL A 142 1.88 -3.91 9.22
CA VAL A 142 3.33 -4.07 8.99
C VAL A 142 3.98 -2.71 8.68
N PRO A 143 4.12 -1.81 9.67
CA PRO A 143 4.56 -0.44 9.46
C PRO A 143 5.96 -0.34 8.82
N TRP A 144 6.90 -1.20 9.23
CA TRP A 144 8.24 -1.26 8.66
C TRP A 144 8.25 -1.58 7.15
N GLY A 145 7.16 -2.15 6.62
CA GLY A 145 6.97 -2.37 5.19
C GLY A 145 6.94 -1.06 4.40
N LEU A 146 6.21 -0.05 4.90
CA LEU A 146 6.15 1.27 4.27
C LEU A 146 7.53 1.97 4.26
N HIS A 147 8.29 1.82 5.34
CA HIS A 147 9.66 2.36 5.41
C HIS A 147 10.57 1.76 4.34
N LYS A 148 10.56 0.42 4.19
CA LYS A 148 11.35 -0.27 3.15
C LYS A 148 10.90 0.12 1.74
N LEU A 149 9.59 0.24 1.54
CA LEU A 149 8.96 0.66 0.29
C LEU A 149 9.44 2.05 -0.15
N LEU A 150 9.34 3.03 0.74
CA LEU A 150 9.79 4.40 0.47
C LEU A 150 11.27 4.41 0.09
N ASN A 151 12.13 3.77 0.89
CA ASN A 151 13.57 3.67 0.60
C ASN A 151 13.90 2.97 -0.73
N TYR A 152 13.10 1.97 -1.12
CA TYR A 152 13.24 1.36 -2.45
C TYR A 152 12.90 2.35 -3.56
N ILE A 153 11.79 3.09 -3.43
CA ILE A 153 11.38 4.09 -4.42
C ILE A 153 12.47 5.13 -4.61
N VAL A 154 13.05 5.63 -3.50
CA VAL A 154 14.19 6.55 -3.51
C VAL A 154 15.34 5.96 -4.33
N LYS A 155 15.74 4.73 -4.04
CA LYS A 155 16.88 4.08 -4.69
C LYS A 155 16.63 3.81 -6.18
N LYS A 156 15.43 3.36 -6.55
CA LYS A 156 15.12 2.92 -7.91
C LYS A 156 14.77 4.09 -8.84
N TYR A 157 13.97 5.03 -8.37
CA TYR A 157 13.37 6.09 -9.20
C TYR A 157 14.01 7.46 -8.99
N ASN A 158 15.26 7.49 -8.51
CA ASN A 158 16.05 8.70 -8.33
C ASN A 158 15.39 9.74 -7.40
N ASN A 159 14.93 9.28 -6.23
CA ASN A 159 14.33 10.09 -5.16
C ASN A 159 13.24 11.08 -5.64
N PRO A 160 12.12 10.58 -6.19
CA PRO A 160 11.03 11.45 -6.62
C PRO A 160 10.31 12.05 -5.41
N VAL A 161 9.52 13.10 -5.65
CA VAL A 161 8.56 13.60 -4.66
C VAL A 161 7.49 12.52 -4.41
N ILE A 162 7.17 12.25 -3.15
CA ILE A 162 6.20 11.22 -2.76
C ILE A 162 5.11 11.82 -1.86
N TYR A 163 3.87 11.43 -2.11
CA TYR A 163 2.75 11.63 -1.19
C TYR A 163 2.19 10.25 -0.81
N VAL A 164 2.06 9.95 0.47
CA VAL A 164 1.30 8.78 0.93
C VAL A 164 -0.18 9.14 0.82
N THR A 165 -0.79 8.79 -0.31
CA THR A 165 -2.14 9.22 -0.69
C THR A 165 -3.24 8.43 -0.01
N GLU A 166 -2.94 7.21 0.45
CA GLU A 166 -3.81 6.44 1.35
C GLU A 166 -2.99 5.53 2.27
N ASN A 167 -3.34 5.53 3.55
CA ASN A 167 -2.88 4.54 4.54
C ASN A 167 -3.92 4.46 5.67
N GLY A 168 -4.29 3.25 6.09
CA GLY A 168 -5.37 3.08 7.06
C GLY A 168 -5.62 1.63 7.47
N MET A 169 -6.54 1.43 8.40
CA MET A 169 -7.04 0.11 8.77
C MET A 169 -8.52 0.15 9.11
N ASP A 170 -9.17 -1.00 9.00
CA ASP A 170 -10.58 -1.19 9.29
C ASP A 170 -10.84 -1.93 10.59
N ASP A 171 -11.95 -1.56 11.22
CA ASP A 171 -12.60 -2.38 12.24
C ASP A 171 -13.83 -3.07 11.64
N GLU A 172 -14.28 -4.15 12.28
CA GLU A 172 -15.57 -4.78 11.94
C GLU A 172 -16.72 -3.85 12.34
N ASP A 173 -17.79 -3.86 11.54
CA ASP A 173 -19.06 -3.25 11.93
C ASP A 173 -19.80 -4.15 12.94
N ASP A 174 -19.31 -4.18 14.18
CA ASP A 174 -19.91 -4.95 15.27
C ASP A 174 -21.22 -4.31 15.74
N GLN A 175 -22.33 -4.90 15.32
CA GLN A 175 -23.68 -4.48 15.68
C GLN A 175 -24.00 -4.64 17.18
N SER A 176 -23.18 -5.37 17.93
CA SER A 176 -23.34 -5.58 19.37
C SER A 176 -22.54 -4.59 20.23
N ALA A 177 -21.59 -3.86 19.62
CA ALA A 177 -20.75 -2.91 20.32
C ALA A 177 -21.53 -1.65 20.74
N THR A 178 -21.22 -1.11 21.92
CA THR A 178 -21.71 0.21 22.32
C THR A 178 -21.01 1.31 21.52
N ILE A 179 -21.64 2.49 21.44
CA ILE A 179 -21.00 3.64 20.78
C ILE A 179 -19.62 3.95 21.38
N ASP A 180 -19.48 3.90 22.70
CA ASP A 180 -18.20 4.15 23.38
C ASP A 180 -17.11 3.14 22.97
N GLN A 181 -17.48 1.87 22.75
CA GLN A 181 -16.54 0.85 22.27
C GLN A 181 -16.11 1.12 20.82
N VAL A 182 -17.05 1.49 19.96
CA VAL A 182 -16.77 1.81 18.55
C VAL A 182 -15.90 3.07 18.41
N LEU A 183 -16.12 4.07 19.26
CA LEU A 183 -15.33 5.30 19.27
C LEU A 183 -13.93 5.11 19.85
N ASN A 184 -13.70 4.08 20.68
CA ASN A 184 -12.41 3.81 21.31
C ASN A 184 -11.47 2.95 20.45
N ASP A 185 -11.16 3.41 19.24
CA ASP A 185 -10.37 2.70 18.23
C ASP A 185 -8.84 2.76 18.45
N THR A 186 -8.40 2.38 19.65
CA THR A 186 -6.97 2.42 20.04
C THR A 186 -6.04 1.62 19.12
N LYS A 187 -6.54 0.54 18.49
CA LYS A 187 -5.79 -0.22 17.48
C LYS A 187 -5.45 0.64 16.27
N ARG A 188 -6.42 1.42 15.75
CA ARG A 188 -6.20 2.37 14.65
C ARG A 188 -5.22 3.48 15.04
N VAL A 189 -5.26 3.95 16.29
CA VAL A 189 -4.23 4.88 16.82
C VAL A 189 -2.84 4.23 16.76
N GLY A 190 -2.71 2.97 17.21
CA GLY A 190 -1.47 2.20 17.15
C GLY A 190 -0.95 2.01 15.72
N TYR A 191 -1.85 1.69 14.78
CA TYR A 191 -1.57 1.60 13.36
C TYR A 191 -0.95 2.91 12.85
N PHE A 192 -1.63 4.05 13.02
CA PHE A 192 -1.14 5.33 12.51
C PHE A 192 0.17 5.77 13.16
N LYS A 193 0.34 5.56 14.47
CA LYS A 193 1.63 5.81 15.14
C LYS A 193 2.77 5.01 14.50
N GLY A 194 2.55 3.73 14.24
CA GLY A 194 3.55 2.87 13.61
C GLY A 194 3.91 3.34 12.19
N TYR A 195 2.91 3.57 11.34
CA TYR A 195 3.12 3.95 9.95
C TYR A 195 3.69 5.36 9.78
N LEU A 196 3.22 6.36 10.55
CA LEU A 196 3.82 7.70 10.54
C LEU A 196 5.26 7.69 11.05
N ASN A 197 5.60 6.86 12.04
CA ASN A 197 6.98 6.68 12.47
C ASN A 197 7.86 6.11 11.34
N SER A 198 7.33 5.15 10.56
CA SER A 198 8.01 4.61 9.38
C SER A 198 8.20 5.64 8.26
N VAL A 199 7.22 6.52 8.03
CA VAL A 199 7.36 7.66 7.10
C VAL A 199 8.41 8.64 7.61
N ALA A 200 8.37 9.02 8.88
CA ALA A 200 9.35 9.92 9.49
C ALA A 200 10.77 9.36 9.41
N GLN A 201 10.95 8.05 9.58
CA GLN A 201 12.25 7.40 9.40
C GLN A 201 12.69 7.43 7.93
N ALA A 202 11.80 7.19 6.96
CA ALA A 202 12.14 7.30 5.54
C ALA A 202 12.59 8.71 5.15
N ILE A 203 11.92 9.74 5.69
CA ILE A 203 12.31 11.14 5.48
C ILE A 203 13.71 11.40 6.05
N LYS A 204 14.02 10.89 7.25
CA LYS A 204 15.37 10.98 7.85
C LYS A 204 16.43 10.26 7.01
N ASP A 205 16.05 9.17 6.34
CA ASP A 205 16.94 8.42 5.44
C ASP A 205 17.13 9.12 4.07
N GLY A 206 16.38 10.19 3.79
CA GLY A 206 16.52 11.04 2.60
C GLY A 206 15.35 11.00 1.60
N ALA A 207 14.26 10.30 1.91
CA ALA A 207 13.08 10.25 1.04
C ALA A 207 12.34 11.61 1.01
N ASP A 208 12.01 12.11 -0.18
CA ASP A 208 11.23 13.35 -0.36
C ASP A 208 9.72 13.10 -0.22
N VAL A 209 9.29 12.72 0.99
CA VAL A 209 7.86 12.54 1.33
C VAL A 209 7.27 13.85 1.82
N ARG A 210 6.24 14.36 1.14
CA ARG A 210 5.66 15.70 1.38
C ARG A 210 4.24 15.70 1.92
N GLY A 211 3.60 14.55 2.05
CA GLY A 211 2.29 14.47 2.66
C GLY A 211 1.85 13.04 2.96
N TYR A 212 0.86 12.95 3.84
CA TYR A 212 0.27 11.71 4.32
C TYR A 212 -1.24 11.90 4.49
N PHE A 213 -2.01 11.01 3.90
CA PHE A 213 -3.46 11.04 3.88
C PHE A 213 -4.00 9.75 4.51
N ALA A 214 -4.69 9.90 5.63
CA ALA A 214 -5.30 8.79 6.34
C ALA A 214 -6.55 8.31 5.58
N TRP A 215 -6.59 7.01 5.26
CA TRP A 215 -7.80 6.35 4.82
C TRP A 215 -8.56 5.80 6.04
N SER A 216 -9.75 6.30 6.36
CA SER A 216 -10.52 7.36 5.69
C SER A 216 -10.98 8.43 6.67
N PHE A 217 -11.43 9.57 6.14
CA PHE A 217 -12.01 10.61 6.99
C PHE A 217 -13.28 10.11 7.70
N LEU A 218 -14.22 9.52 6.95
CA LEU A 218 -15.47 8.95 7.45
C LEU A 218 -15.51 7.45 7.20
N ASP A 219 -16.26 6.72 8.03
CA ASP A 219 -16.77 5.41 7.62
C ASP A 219 -17.56 5.57 6.31
N ASN A 220 -17.40 4.62 5.40
CA ASN A 220 -17.96 4.69 4.05
C ASN A 220 -18.29 3.30 3.51
N PHE A 221 -18.70 3.25 2.24
CA PHE A 221 -19.01 2.01 1.53
C PHE A 221 -17.71 1.37 0.99
N GLU A 222 -17.26 0.29 1.61
CA GLU A 222 -16.02 -0.42 1.28
C GLU A 222 -16.24 -1.43 0.15
N TRP A 223 -16.58 -0.91 -1.05
CA TRP A 223 -16.64 -1.69 -2.29
C TRP A 223 -17.45 -3.01 -2.14
N ALA A 224 -16.82 -4.16 -2.41
CA ALA A 224 -17.44 -5.47 -2.31
C ALA A 224 -17.82 -5.87 -0.86
N MET A 225 -17.23 -5.22 0.16
CA MET A 225 -17.51 -5.46 1.57
C MET A 225 -18.69 -4.60 2.08
N GLY A 226 -19.20 -3.68 1.28
CA GLY A 226 -20.29 -2.79 1.66
C GLY A 226 -19.98 -2.00 2.93
N TYR A 227 -20.91 -1.94 3.87
CA TYR A 227 -20.74 -1.20 5.14
C TYR A 227 -20.18 -2.06 6.29
N THR A 228 -19.74 -3.28 6.02
CA THR A 228 -19.27 -4.21 7.06
C THR A 228 -17.89 -3.86 7.62
N LYS A 229 -17.12 -3.02 6.92
CA LYS A 229 -15.78 -2.56 7.32
C LYS A 229 -15.79 -1.06 7.58
N ARG A 230 -15.15 -0.66 8.67
CA ARG A 230 -15.17 0.71 9.21
C ARG A 230 -13.76 1.31 9.13
N PHE A 231 -13.40 1.98 8.03
CA PHE A 231 -12.09 2.63 7.87
C PHE A 231 -11.98 4.03 8.48
N GLY A 232 -13.11 4.67 8.80
CA GLY A 232 -13.14 6.08 9.17
C GLY A 232 -12.44 6.37 10.49
N ILE A 233 -11.73 7.48 10.57
CA ILE A 233 -11.37 8.10 11.85
C ILE A 233 -12.58 8.79 12.51
N VAL A 234 -13.64 9.04 11.73
CA VAL A 234 -14.95 9.49 12.20
C VAL A 234 -15.98 8.39 11.93
N TYR A 235 -16.65 7.95 12.98
CA TYR A 235 -17.74 7.00 12.90
C TYR A 235 -18.96 7.63 12.24
N VAL A 236 -19.65 6.88 11.37
CA VAL A 236 -20.92 7.28 10.76
C VAL A 236 -22.02 6.34 11.23
N ASP A 237 -23.02 6.85 11.95
CA ASP A 237 -24.17 6.06 12.36
C ASP A 237 -25.17 5.95 11.20
N TYR A 238 -25.16 4.81 10.51
CA TYR A 238 -26.08 4.57 9.39
C TYR A 238 -27.55 4.45 9.81
N LYS A 239 -27.84 4.21 11.09
CA LYS A 239 -29.19 4.05 11.63
C LYS A 239 -29.73 5.36 12.21
N ASP A 240 -28.87 6.24 12.69
CA ASP A 240 -29.21 7.55 13.24
C ASP A 240 -28.93 8.68 12.24
N GLY A 241 -29.62 8.65 11.09
CA GLY A 241 -29.60 9.77 10.13
C GLY A 241 -28.22 10.15 9.60
N LEU A 242 -27.25 9.22 9.60
CA LEU A 242 -25.85 9.46 9.24
C LEU A 242 -25.14 10.40 10.23
N SER A 243 -25.43 10.36 11.52
CA SER A 243 -24.73 11.18 12.52
C SER A 243 -23.23 10.83 12.57
N ARG A 244 -22.37 11.83 12.83
CA ARG A 244 -20.90 11.69 12.77
C ARG A 244 -20.27 11.88 14.13
N HIS A 245 -19.44 10.92 14.53
CA HIS A 245 -18.84 10.87 15.86
C HIS A 245 -17.32 10.66 15.74
N PRO A 246 -16.48 11.61 16.18
CA PRO A 246 -15.03 11.44 16.12
C PRO A 246 -14.56 10.25 16.98
N LYS A 247 -13.79 9.34 16.38
CA LYS A 247 -13.16 8.25 17.13
C LYS A 247 -11.90 8.74 17.83
N ALA A 248 -11.32 7.93 18.72
CA ALA A 248 -10.08 8.21 19.41
C ALA A 248 -8.93 8.54 18.44
N SER A 249 -8.90 7.91 17.27
CA SER A 249 -7.97 8.19 16.17
C SER A 249 -8.09 9.60 15.59
N ALA A 250 -9.31 10.12 15.39
CA ALA A 250 -9.51 11.51 14.96
C ALA A 250 -9.02 12.51 16.00
N LEU A 251 -9.32 12.25 17.28
CA LEU A 251 -8.83 13.08 18.39
C LEU A 251 -7.31 13.02 18.51
N TRP A 252 -6.71 11.85 18.30
CA TRP A 252 -5.26 11.68 18.29
C TRP A 252 -4.60 12.45 17.14
N PHE A 253 -5.13 12.38 15.91
CA PHE A 253 -4.65 13.20 14.80
C PHE A 253 -4.77 14.69 15.09
N SER A 254 -5.87 15.13 15.69
CA SER A 254 -6.06 16.54 16.08
C SER A 254 -4.95 17.02 17.02
N ARG A 255 -4.60 16.24 18.04
CA ARG A 255 -3.50 16.55 18.97
C ARG A 255 -2.14 16.54 18.27
N LEU A 256 -1.88 15.51 17.46
CA LEU A 256 -0.65 15.40 16.67
C LEU A 256 -0.42 16.64 15.79
N LEU A 257 -1.44 17.08 15.06
CA LEU A 257 -1.35 18.22 14.15
C LEU A 257 -1.21 19.56 14.88
N LYS A 258 -1.67 19.66 16.13
CA LYS A 258 -1.44 20.81 17.00
C LYS A 258 -0.04 20.84 17.63
N GLY A 259 0.74 19.77 17.49
CA GLY A 259 2.03 19.63 18.16
C GLY A 259 1.91 19.39 19.67
N GLU A 260 0.73 19.01 20.15
CA GLU A 260 0.54 18.59 21.53
C GLU A 260 1.21 17.22 21.70
N ALA A 261 2.13 17.10 22.66
CA ALA A 261 2.72 15.80 22.97
C ALA A 261 1.58 14.80 23.23
N ALA A 262 1.65 13.63 22.61
CA ALA A 262 0.70 12.55 22.88
C ALA A 262 0.96 12.06 24.30
N GLU A 263 0.46 12.79 25.30
CA GLU A 263 0.56 12.39 26.69
C GLU A 263 -0.12 11.02 26.85
N ASN A 264 0.66 10.05 27.35
CA ASN A 264 0.19 8.74 27.76
C ASN A 264 -0.59 8.87 29.08
N SER A 265 -1.69 9.62 29.10
CA SER A 265 -2.54 9.76 30.27
C SER A 265 -3.76 8.85 30.12
N TYR A 266 -3.57 7.56 30.41
CA TYR A 266 -4.63 6.73 30.99
C TYR A 266 -4.24 6.54 32.46
N SER A 267 -4.84 7.36 33.33
CA SER A 267 -4.92 7.14 34.77
C SER A 267 -6.34 6.71 35.12
#